data_AF-A0A7V2ZHS9-F1
#
_entry.id   AF-A0A7V2ZHS9-F1
#
_cell.length_a   1.000
_cell.length_b   1.000
_cell.length_c   1.000
_cell.angle_alpha   90.00
_cell.angle_beta   90.00
_cell.angle_gamma   90.00
#
_symmetry.space_group_name_H-M   'P 1'
#
loop_
_entity.id
_entity.type
_entity.pdbx_description
1 polymer ?
#
loop_
_entity_poly.entity_id
_entity_poly.type
_entity_poly.pdbx_seq_one_letter_code
_entity_poly.pdbx_strand_id
1 'polypeptide(L)'
;MNVDIKNIQRFIVVGDRVLIKPESEESRTASGLYLPPGVTEKEKIQSGYVIKVGPGYATAAPPEDEPWKSTEEKVKYIPLQA
;
A
#
# COMPACT_ATOMS: atom_id res chain seq x y z
N MET A 1 -3.69 15.35 10.55
CA MET A 1 -3.22 15.48 9.16
C MET A 1 -4.35 14.98 8.26
N ASN A 2 -5.08 15.87 7.58
CA ASN A 2 -6.27 15.47 6.83
C ASN A 2 -5.89 15.26 5.36
N VAL A 3 -5.99 14.02 4.88
CA VAL A 3 -5.63 13.66 3.51
C VAL A 3 -6.92 13.64 2.69
N ASP A 4 -7.35 14.80 2.20
CA ASP A 4 -8.57 14.94 1.40
C ASP A 4 -8.35 14.44 -0.04
N ILE A 5 -8.35 13.11 -0.21
CA ILE A 5 -8.39 12.46 -1.52
C ILE A 5 -9.82 11.97 -1.77
N LYS A 6 -10.49 12.52 -2.79
CA LYS A 6 -11.85 12.13 -3.15
C LYS A 6 -11.92 10.62 -3.42
N ASN A 7 -12.91 9.96 -2.82
CA ASN A 7 -13.21 8.53 -2.99
C ASN A 7 -12.15 7.52 -2.50
N ILE A 8 -11.20 7.90 -1.64
CA ILE A 8 -10.19 6.96 -1.11
C ILE A 8 -10.82 5.72 -0.43
N GLN A 9 -11.99 5.89 0.21
CA GLN A 9 -12.70 4.83 0.90
C GLN A 9 -13.19 3.71 -0.05
N ARG A 10 -13.43 4.04 -1.33
CA ARG A 10 -13.87 3.08 -2.36
C ARG A 10 -12.69 2.42 -3.09
N PHE A 11 -11.47 2.86 -2.84
CA PHE A 11 -10.29 2.33 -3.49
C PHE A 11 -9.76 1.12 -2.72
N ILE A 12 -9.68 -0.06 -3.36
CA ILE A 12 -9.19 -1.29 -2.74
C ILE A 12 -7.80 -1.60 -3.28
N VAL A 13 -6.83 -1.74 -2.38
CA VAL A 13 -5.46 -2.16 -2.71
C VAL A 13 -5.41 -3.68 -2.61
N VAL A 14 -4.88 -4.34 -3.65
CA VAL A 14 -4.83 -5.81 -3.78
C VAL A 14 -3.38 -6.29 -3.71
N GLY A 15 -3.16 -7.41 -3.01
CA GLY A 15 -1.84 -8.02 -2.82
C GLY A 15 -0.94 -7.21 -1.88
N ASP A 16 0.38 -7.38 -2.02
CA ASP A 16 1.40 -6.63 -1.29
C ASP A 16 1.74 -5.32 -2.02
N ARG A 17 0.88 -4.32 -1.84
CA ARG A 17 1.05 -2.99 -2.46
C ARG A 17 0.74 -1.91 -1.46
N VAL A 18 1.36 -0.75 -1.66
CA VAL A 18 1.15 0.43 -0.82
C VAL A 18 0.70 1.59 -1.71
N LEU A 19 -0.40 2.21 -1.33
CA LEU A 19 -0.88 3.44 -1.96
C LEU A 19 -0.25 4.64 -1.23
N ILE A 20 0.51 5.44 -1.98
CA ILE A 20 1.29 6.57 -1.45
C ILE A 20 0.78 7.87 -2.05
N LYS A 21 0.63 8.91 -1.22
CA LYS A 21 0.49 10.30 -1.65
C LYS A 21 1.89 10.90 -1.81
N PRO A 22 2.34 11.26 -3.03
CA PRO A 22 3.60 11.96 -3.20
C PRO A 22 3.60 13.27 -2.41
N GLU A 23 4.75 13.61 -1.83
CA GLU A 23 4.97 14.94 -1.27
C GLU A 23 4.94 15.99 -2.40
N SER A 24 4.56 17.22 -2.10
CA SER A 24 4.56 18.29 -3.10
C SER A 24 5.99 18.68 -3.45
N GLU A 25 6.25 18.96 -4.73
CA GLU A 25 7.54 19.47 -5.19
C GLU A 25 7.85 20.82 -4.51
N GLU A 26 9.04 20.92 -3.91
CA GLU A 26 9.54 22.19 -3.42
C GLU A 26 9.94 23.06 -4.62
N SER A 27 9.25 24.18 -4.81
CA SER A 27 9.60 25.19 -5.83
C SER A 27 10.84 26.01 -5.46
N ARG A 28 11.39 25.81 -4.25
CA ARG A 28 12.55 26.53 -3.72
C ARG A 28 13.56 25.54 -3.17
N THR A 29 14.83 25.81 -3.38
CA THR A 29 15.92 25.08 -2.69
C THR A 29 15.91 25.41 -1.19
N ALA A 30 16.56 24.58 -0.38
CA ALA A 30 16.76 24.85 1.05
C ALA A 30 17.43 26.22 1.35
N SER A 31 18.18 26.76 0.38
CA SER A 31 18.81 28.08 0.44
C SER A 31 17.91 29.24 -0.05
N GLY A 32 16.70 28.96 -0.52
CA GLY A 32 15.70 29.96 -0.93
C GLY A 32 15.71 30.35 -2.41
N LEU A 33 16.44 29.63 -3.27
CA LEU A 33 16.45 29.88 -4.72
C LEU A 33 15.26 29.20 -5.39
N TYR A 34 14.59 29.88 -6.30
CA TYR A 34 13.53 29.26 -7.10
C TYR A 34 14.10 28.31 -8.14
N LEU A 35 13.51 27.12 -8.23
CA LEU A 35 13.87 26.12 -9.21
C LEU A 35 13.13 26.39 -10.54
N PRO A 36 13.83 26.36 -11.69
CA PRO A 36 13.18 26.46 -12.99
C PRO A 36 12.36 25.20 -13.28
N PRO A 37 11.29 25.30 -14.09
CA PRO A 37 10.28 24.25 -14.28
C PRO A 37 10.82 22.95 -14.92
N GLY A 38 12.05 22.95 -15.44
CA GLY A 38 12.70 21.75 -15.99
C GLY A 38 13.54 20.95 -14.98
N VAL A 39 13.74 21.48 -13.75
CA VAL A 39 14.48 20.78 -12.69
C VAL A 39 13.54 19.96 -11.82
N THR A 40 12.33 20.46 -11.57
CA THR A 40 11.25 19.78 -10.85
C THR A 40 10.89 18.41 -11.45
N GLU A 41 10.82 18.28 -12.78
CA GLU A 41 10.53 16.98 -13.41
C GLU A 41 11.67 15.94 -13.31
N LYS A 42 12.92 16.38 -13.08
CA LYS A 42 14.08 15.49 -13.01
C LYS A 42 14.22 14.84 -11.63
N GLU A 43 13.85 15.53 -10.56
CA GLU A 43 13.75 14.96 -9.23
C GLU A 43 12.37 14.33 -9.05
N LYS A 44 12.15 13.16 -9.67
CA LYS A 44 10.97 12.34 -9.37
C LYS A 44 10.90 12.14 -7.87
N ILE A 45 9.88 12.73 -7.24
CA ILE A 45 9.62 12.64 -5.81
C ILE A 45 9.56 11.15 -5.43
N GLN A 46 10.51 10.70 -4.60
CA GLN A 46 10.54 9.32 -4.07
C GLN A 46 9.89 9.22 -2.68
N SER A 47 9.56 10.36 -2.07
CA SER A 47 8.97 10.44 -0.73
C SER A 47 7.46 10.72 -0.77
N GLY A 48 6.75 10.24 0.25
CA GLY A 48 5.33 10.48 0.35
C GLY A 48 4.70 9.82 1.57
N TYR A 49 3.41 10.06 1.75
CA TYR A 49 2.64 9.55 2.87
C TYR A 49 1.89 8.27 2.47
N VAL A 50 1.97 7.23 3.30
CA VAL A 50 1.20 6.00 3.10
C VAL A 50 -0.26 6.26 3.43
N ILE A 51 -1.15 5.98 2.47
CA ILE A 51 -2.60 6.17 2.60
C ILE A 51 -3.31 4.84 2.85
N LYS A 52 -2.91 3.78 2.14
CA LYS A 52 -3.54 2.46 2.25
C LYS A 52 -2.54 1.35 1.93
N VAL A 53 -2.65 0.24 2.65
CA VAL A 53 -1.88 -0.97 2.41
C VAL A 53 -2.79 -2.06 1.85
N GLY A 54 -2.24 -2.89 0.99
CA GLY A 54 -2.90 -4.11 0.53
C GLY A 54 -2.78 -5.23 1.57
N PRO A 55 -3.55 -6.32 1.41
CA PRO A 55 -3.64 -7.40 2.39
C PRO A 55 -2.40 -8.32 2.45
N GLY A 56 -1.37 -8.09 1.62
CA GLY A 56 -0.15 -8.90 1.62
C GLY A 56 -0.29 -10.23 0.88
N TYR A 57 0.65 -11.15 1.13
CA TYR A 57 0.67 -12.48 0.53
C TYR A 57 -0.20 -13.47 1.31
N ALA A 58 -0.67 -14.50 0.60
CA ALA A 58 -1.30 -15.65 1.23
C ALA A 58 -0.25 -16.37 2.11
N THR A 59 -0.58 -16.58 3.38
CA THR A 59 0.27 -17.35 4.30
C THR A 59 0.15 -18.84 3.99
N ALA A 60 1.03 -19.68 4.54
CA ALA A 60 0.98 -21.12 4.32
C ALA A 60 -0.40 -21.69 4.69
N ALA A 61 -0.90 -22.62 3.88
CA ALA A 61 -2.14 -23.31 4.19
C ALA A 61 -2.03 -23.97 5.58
N PRO A 62 -3.11 -23.93 6.39
CA PRO A 62 -3.12 -24.65 7.65
C PRO A 62 -2.81 -26.14 7.40
N PRO A 63 -2.06 -26.80 8.32
CA PRO A 63 -1.72 -28.20 8.19
C PRO A 63 -2.99 -29.05 8.03
N GLU A 64 -2.93 -30.11 7.22
CA GLU A 64 -4.08 -30.99 7.03
C GLU A 64 -4.53 -31.61 8.35
N ASP A 65 -5.85 -31.64 8.57
CA ASP A 65 -6.43 -32.34 9.71
C ASP A 65 -6.10 -33.83 9.67
N GLU A 66 -5.82 -34.40 10.84
CA GLU A 66 -5.42 -35.80 10.96
C GLU A 66 -6.49 -36.77 10.40
N PRO A 67 -6.10 -37.92 9.81
CA PRO A 67 -6.99 -38.79 9.01
C PRO A 67 -8.21 -39.36 9.74
N TRP A 68 -8.23 -39.29 11.07
CA TRP A 68 -9.28 -39.81 11.93
C TRP A 68 -10.31 -38.75 12.36
N LYS A 69 -10.08 -37.46 12.06
CA LYS A 69 -11.06 -36.41 12.29
C LYS A 69 -12.13 -36.44 11.19
N SER A 70 -13.40 -36.40 11.60
CA SER A 70 -14.53 -36.42 10.68
C SER A 70 -14.44 -35.28 9.66
N THR A 71 -14.46 -35.60 8.37
CA THR A 71 -14.45 -34.65 7.26
C THR A 71 -15.78 -33.90 7.20
N GLU A 72 -15.96 -32.94 8.11
CA GLU A 72 -16.89 -31.86 7.89
C GLU A 72 -16.28 -30.98 6.81
N GLU A 73 -16.98 -30.77 5.68
CA GLU A 73 -16.58 -29.86 4.59
C GLU A 73 -16.50 -28.40 5.10
N LYS A 74 -15.49 -28.11 5.91
CA LYS A 74 -15.18 -26.75 6.33
C LYS A 74 -14.36 -26.13 5.23
N VAL A 75 -14.86 -25.02 4.69
CA VAL A 75 -14.14 -24.21 3.71
C VAL A 75 -12.79 -23.84 4.31
N LYS A 76 -11.70 -24.38 3.73
CA LYS A 76 -10.33 -24.09 4.17
C LYS A 76 -9.96 -22.68 3.74
N TYR A 77 -9.92 -21.74 4.67
CA TYR A 77 -9.45 -20.38 4.42
C TYR A 77 -7.94 -20.30 4.58
N ILE A 78 -7.26 -19.71 3.60
CA ILE A 78 -5.84 -19.36 3.71
C ILE A 78 -5.75 -17.93 4.27
N PRO A 79 -5.12 -17.71 5.43
CA PRO A 79 -5.00 -16.37 5.99
C PRO A 79 -4.08 -15.50 5.12
N LEU A 80 -4.29 -14.18 5.19
CA LEU A 80 -3.44 -13.18 4.56
C LEU A 80 -2.51 -12.60 5.62
N GLN A 81 -1.31 -12.17 5.24
CA GLN A 81 -0.23 -11.78 6.16
C GLN A 81 -0.43 -10.42 6.88
N ALA A 82 -1.36 -9.58 6.41
CA ALA A 82 -1.52 -8.19 6.88
C ALA A 82 -2.46 -8.01 8.08
#